data_AF-A0A943HL23-F1
#
_entry.id   AF-A0A943HL23-F1
#
_cell.length_a   1.000
_cell.length_b   1.000
_cell.length_c   1.000
_cell.angle_alpha   90.00
_cell.angle_beta   90.00
_cell.angle_gamma   90.00
#
_symmetry.space_group_name_H-M   'P 1'
#
loop_
_entity.id
_entity.type
_entity.pdbx_description
1 polymer ?
#
loop_
_entity_poly.entity_id
_entity_poly.type
_entity_poly.pdbx_seq_one_letter_code
_entity_poly.pdbx_strand_id
1 'polypeptide(L)'
;MENKRNKKIFNTIMVAVIAVIAIGGVISVGFIKGWFSDEGEQVALAGKVTGVVNIERKGVSFELEEGAALQTGDKISTNEKAGIVIESGDNTYELAENTSVVVGEYKDQKFSMEITAGEAFAVLNDGQMFGSITAQERSITADGTVFSVNVQTGSMGVNVFEGNVDAQKGDKEVQAEDGQTISVVGEEMTVMELQASSLNQFNIEKALLAGEKHELCFSQEELNKVLEDRESEGTQAREEAESLESSQGTGNAAGKNPAQSGSSQSNGGSSSGGSGSGGSGSYASYDYTCTIEIRCDTILNNMGQLSPGKEGYVPSGGVILRTVTVGFNKGETVFDVLSRTCKEKGIQLEYSYTPMYGSYYIEGINNLYEFDCGNKSGWMYKVNGWFPNYGCSSYNLKDGDSIVWAFTCNGLGADLGASMG
;
A
#
# COMPACT_ATOMS: atom_id res chain seq x y z
N MET A 1 12.47 69.59 9.96
CA MET A 1 11.25 68.76 9.75
C MET A 1 11.38 67.78 8.58
N GLU A 2 12.31 68.00 7.66
CA GLU A 2 12.53 67.21 6.43
C GLU A 2 12.88 65.73 6.67
N ASN A 3 13.66 65.45 7.73
CA ASN A 3 14.15 64.10 8.04
C ASN A 3 13.03 63.12 8.51
N LYS A 4 11.99 63.63 9.20
CA LYS A 4 10.83 62.80 9.63
C LYS A 4 9.89 62.46 8.46
N ARG A 5 9.74 63.36 7.48
CA ARG A 5 8.88 63.14 6.31
C ARG A 5 9.48 62.11 5.37
N ASN A 6 10.80 62.18 5.13
CA ASN A 6 11.51 61.22 4.28
C ASN A 6 11.52 59.81 4.88
N LYS A 7 11.66 59.68 6.21
CA LYS A 7 11.56 58.38 6.90
C LYS A 7 10.16 57.76 6.83
N LYS A 8 9.09 58.58 6.92
CA LYS A 8 7.70 58.11 6.71
C LYS A 8 7.47 57.62 5.28
N ILE A 9 7.99 58.34 4.28
CA ILE A 9 7.88 57.95 2.87
C ILE A 9 8.63 56.63 2.63
N PHE A 10 9.86 56.49 3.14
CA PHE A 10 10.63 55.25 3.00
C PHE A 10 9.96 54.05 3.68
N ASN A 11 9.41 54.22 4.88
CA ASN A 11 8.65 53.16 5.55
C ASN A 11 7.38 52.79 4.77
N THR A 12 6.70 53.75 4.16
CA THR A 12 5.50 53.49 3.36
C THR A 12 5.84 52.72 2.09
N ILE A 13 6.94 53.09 1.41
CA ILE A 13 7.46 52.36 0.25
C ILE A 13 7.89 50.95 0.65
N MET A 14 8.59 50.79 1.78
CA MET A 14 9.02 49.48 2.27
C MET A 14 7.83 48.56 2.57
N VAL A 15 6.79 49.07 3.22
CA VAL A 15 5.55 48.31 3.48
C VAL A 15 4.85 47.95 2.16
N ALA A 16 4.79 48.86 1.19
CA ALA A 16 4.21 48.58 -0.12
C ALA A 16 5.01 47.50 -0.88
N VAL A 17 6.35 47.54 -0.81
CA VAL A 17 7.22 46.50 -1.41
C VAL A 17 7.00 45.15 -0.74
N ILE A 18 6.93 45.10 0.59
CA ILE A 18 6.61 43.86 1.33
C ILE A 18 5.24 43.33 0.92
N ALA A 19 4.23 44.20 0.81
CA ALA A 19 2.89 43.81 0.37
C ALA A 19 2.90 43.24 -1.07
N VAL A 20 3.63 43.87 -2.00
CA VAL A 20 3.77 43.37 -3.38
C VAL A 20 4.46 42.02 -3.42
N ILE A 21 5.52 41.82 -2.61
CA ILE A 21 6.21 40.52 -2.52
C ILE A 21 5.28 39.46 -1.93
N ALA A 22 4.53 39.78 -0.87
CA ALA A 22 3.58 38.86 -0.25
C ALA A 22 2.45 38.49 -1.23
N ILE A 23 1.88 39.47 -1.93
CA ILE A 23 0.83 39.25 -2.94
C ILE A 23 1.38 38.43 -4.11
N GLY A 24 2.58 38.74 -4.61
CA GLY A 24 3.22 37.96 -5.66
C GLY A 24 3.44 36.50 -5.23
N GLY A 25 3.85 36.28 -3.97
CA GLY A 25 3.99 34.95 -3.39
C GLY A 25 2.67 34.18 -3.35
N VAL A 26 1.59 34.81 -2.87
CA VAL A 26 0.25 34.20 -2.83
C VAL A 26 -0.27 33.89 -4.23
N ILE A 27 -0.10 34.81 -5.18
CA ILE A 27 -0.48 34.59 -6.58
C ILE A 27 0.31 33.41 -7.18
N SER A 28 1.62 33.32 -6.89
CA SER A 28 2.48 32.24 -7.37
C SER A 28 2.04 30.89 -6.81
N VAL A 29 1.73 30.82 -5.50
CA VAL A 29 1.17 29.62 -4.87
C VAL A 29 -0.20 29.30 -5.45
N GLY A 30 -1.04 30.30 -5.73
CA GLY A 30 -2.34 30.11 -6.35
C GLY A 30 -2.26 29.53 -7.76
N PHE A 31 -1.31 29.98 -8.58
CA PHE A 31 -1.06 29.38 -9.91
C PHE A 31 -0.59 27.93 -9.80
N ILE A 32 0.24 27.60 -8.79
CA ILE A 32 0.67 26.22 -8.56
C ILE A 32 -0.50 25.37 -8.08
N LYS A 33 -1.27 25.83 -7.08
CA LYS A 33 -2.47 25.12 -6.59
C LYS A 33 -3.62 25.04 -7.60
N GLY A 34 -3.55 25.77 -8.71
CA GLY A 34 -4.57 25.77 -9.76
C GLY A 34 -5.75 26.69 -9.48
N TRP A 35 -5.63 27.66 -8.56
CA TRP A 35 -6.67 28.67 -8.29
C TRP A 35 -7.03 29.55 -9.50
N PHE A 36 -6.15 29.57 -10.50
CA PHE A 36 -6.28 30.40 -11.70
C PHE A 36 -6.16 29.56 -12.99
N SER A 37 -6.36 28.25 -12.90
CA SER A 37 -6.38 27.38 -14.08
C SER A 37 -7.63 27.66 -14.92
N ASP A 38 -7.47 27.83 -16.22
CA ASP A 38 -8.60 27.91 -17.15
C ASP A 38 -9.26 26.52 -17.26
N GLU A 39 -10.58 26.46 -17.46
CA GLU A 39 -11.35 25.20 -17.57
C GLU A 39 -10.79 24.23 -18.64
N GLY A 40 -10.02 24.74 -19.61
CA GLY A 40 -9.40 23.93 -20.67
C GLY A 40 -8.12 23.18 -20.27
N GLU A 41 -7.50 23.47 -19.12
CA GLU A 41 -6.31 22.75 -18.61
C GLU A 41 -6.67 21.70 -17.54
N GLN A 42 -7.91 21.72 -17.05
CA GLN A 42 -8.40 20.81 -16.03
C GLN A 42 -8.79 19.48 -16.65
N VAL A 43 -8.16 18.40 -16.18
CA VAL A 43 -8.36 17.06 -16.75
C VAL A 43 -9.25 16.18 -15.88
N ALA A 44 -9.28 16.47 -14.58
CA ALA A 44 -10.07 15.78 -13.56
C ALA A 44 -10.18 16.66 -12.30
N LEU A 45 -11.05 16.27 -11.37
CA LEU A 45 -11.20 16.86 -10.05
C LEU A 45 -10.81 15.86 -8.96
N ALA A 46 -10.20 16.37 -7.89
CA ALA A 46 -10.21 15.67 -6.62
C ALA A 46 -11.63 15.74 -6.05
N GLY A 47 -12.34 14.62 -6.05
CA GLY A 47 -13.59 14.44 -5.31
C GLY A 47 -13.31 14.27 -3.82
N LYS A 48 -14.02 13.34 -3.17
CA LYS A 48 -13.87 13.07 -1.74
C LYS A 48 -12.42 12.67 -1.39
N VAL A 49 -11.83 13.38 -0.42
CA VAL A 49 -10.51 13.09 0.15
C VAL A 49 -10.66 12.60 1.60
N THR A 50 -10.02 11.47 1.93
CA THR A 50 -9.92 10.96 3.30
C THR A 50 -8.45 10.84 3.71
N GLY A 51 -8.15 11.16 4.98
CA GLY A 51 -6.77 11.15 5.48
C GLY A 51 -5.88 12.19 4.79
N VAL A 52 -4.58 11.92 4.76
CA VAL A 52 -3.58 12.82 4.14
C VAL A 52 -3.24 12.33 2.74
N VAL A 53 -3.60 13.13 1.74
CA VAL A 53 -3.28 12.90 0.34
C VAL A 53 -2.34 14.01 -0.12
N ASN A 54 -1.19 13.63 -0.68
CA ASN A 54 -0.20 14.58 -1.17
C ASN A 54 -0.28 14.67 -2.69
N ILE A 55 -0.02 15.86 -3.21
CA ILE A 55 0.15 16.12 -4.63
C ILE A 55 1.50 16.81 -4.86
N GLU A 56 2.29 16.32 -5.81
CA GLU A 56 3.47 17.00 -6.35
C GLU A 56 3.15 17.53 -7.74
N ARG A 57 3.13 18.85 -7.88
CA ARG A 57 2.92 19.54 -9.15
C ARG A 57 4.14 20.37 -9.50
N LYS A 58 4.73 20.10 -10.66
CA LYS A 58 5.91 20.83 -11.17
C LYS A 58 7.06 20.91 -10.13
N GLY A 59 7.25 19.83 -9.35
CA GLY A 59 8.27 19.72 -8.30
C GLY A 59 7.93 20.37 -6.96
N VAL A 60 6.69 20.84 -6.77
CA VAL A 60 6.21 21.39 -5.50
C VAL A 60 5.17 20.46 -4.90
N SER A 61 5.44 19.97 -3.68
CA SER A 61 4.53 19.11 -2.93
C SER A 61 3.64 19.90 -1.98
N PHE A 62 2.35 19.57 -1.94
CA PHE A 62 1.38 20.10 -0.99
C PHE A 62 0.27 19.08 -0.73
N GLU A 63 -0.52 19.30 0.32
CA GLU A 63 -1.70 18.48 0.63
C GLU A 63 -2.82 18.78 -0.37
N LEU A 64 -3.41 17.72 -0.92
CA LEU A 64 -4.49 17.79 -1.88
C LEU A 64 -5.83 17.98 -1.16
N GLU A 65 -6.60 18.97 -1.59
CA GLU A 65 -7.89 19.32 -1.01
C GLU A 65 -9.02 18.85 -1.94
N GLU A 66 -10.17 18.49 -1.36
CA GLU A 66 -11.39 18.19 -2.12
C GLU A 66 -11.80 19.39 -2.99
N GLY A 67 -12.23 19.12 -4.22
CA GLY A 67 -12.55 20.09 -5.26
C GLY A 67 -11.35 20.63 -6.04
N ALA A 68 -10.12 20.21 -5.72
CA ALA A 68 -8.95 20.69 -6.45
C ALA A 68 -8.91 20.17 -7.90
N ALA A 69 -8.64 21.08 -8.84
CA ALA A 69 -8.40 20.72 -10.24
C ALA A 69 -7.07 19.98 -10.40
N LEU A 70 -7.12 18.82 -11.05
CA LEU A 70 -5.96 18.00 -11.40
C LEU A 70 -5.46 18.36 -12.80
N GLN A 71 -4.15 18.26 -12.99
CA GLN A 71 -3.43 18.64 -14.20
C GLN A 71 -2.53 17.48 -14.65
N THR A 72 -2.29 17.37 -15.96
CA THR A 72 -1.32 16.44 -16.51
C THR A 72 0.05 16.61 -15.84
N GLY A 73 0.64 15.50 -15.41
CA GLY A 73 1.94 15.43 -14.74
C GLY A 73 1.87 15.58 -13.22
N ASP A 74 0.69 15.78 -12.63
CA ASP A 74 0.53 15.73 -11.18
C ASP A 74 0.83 14.33 -10.66
N LYS A 75 1.64 14.24 -9.61
CA LYS A 75 1.84 12.99 -8.88
C LYS A 75 1.02 13.03 -7.62
N ILE A 76 0.11 12.08 -7.45
CA ILE A 76 -0.77 11.99 -6.28
C ILE A 76 -0.35 10.77 -5.48
N SER A 77 -0.21 10.93 -4.16
CA SER A 77 0.09 9.83 -3.25
C SER A 77 -0.81 9.83 -2.03
N THR A 78 -1.40 8.68 -1.73
CA THR A 78 -2.20 8.44 -0.52
C THR A 78 -1.32 7.82 0.57
N ASN A 79 -1.49 8.30 1.81
CA ASN A 79 -0.86 7.71 2.98
C ASN A 79 -1.66 6.53 3.54
N GLU A 80 -1.21 5.97 4.68
CA GLU A 80 -1.96 4.96 5.42
C GLU A 80 -3.31 5.54 5.86
N LYS A 81 -4.39 4.77 5.68
CA LYS A 81 -5.79 5.13 5.95
C LYS A 81 -6.28 6.35 5.17
N ALA A 82 -5.56 6.75 4.13
CA ALA A 82 -5.95 7.84 3.25
C ALA A 82 -6.49 7.29 1.93
N GLY A 83 -7.37 8.05 1.29
CA GLY A 83 -7.96 7.72 0.00
C GLY A 83 -8.42 8.97 -0.71
N ILE A 84 -8.61 8.87 -2.02
CA ILE A 84 -9.14 9.95 -2.83
C ILE A 84 -10.00 9.38 -3.95
N VAL A 85 -11.11 10.05 -4.23
CA VAL A 85 -11.86 9.86 -5.47
C VAL A 85 -11.36 10.88 -6.49
N ILE A 86 -10.91 10.42 -7.64
CA ILE A 86 -10.63 11.28 -8.80
C ILE A 86 -11.85 11.22 -9.72
N GLU A 87 -12.37 12.37 -10.13
CA GLU A 87 -13.57 12.50 -10.95
C GLU A 87 -13.21 13.09 -12.32
N SER A 88 -13.58 12.42 -13.40
CA SER A 88 -13.41 12.91 -14.77
C SER A 88 -14.67 12.68 -15.59
N GLY A 89 -15.45 13.75 -15.79
CA GLY A 89 -16.81 13.62 -16.29
C GLY A 89 -17.64 12.83 -15.28
N ASP A 90 -18.34 11.79 -15.76
CA ASP A 90 -19.09 10.88 -14.90
C ASP A 90 -18.25 9.68 -14.41
N ASN A 91 -16.99 9.56 -14.83
CA ASN A 91 -16.11 8.46 -14.41
C ASN A 91 -15.47 8.78 -13.07
N THR A 92 -15.31 7.76 -12.23
CA THR A 92 -14.64 7.87 -10.93
C THR A 92 -13.50 6.87 -10.82
N TYR A 93 -12.39 7.32 -10.22
CA TYR A 93 -11.21 6.51 -9.93
C TYR A 93 -10.88 6.67 -8.45
N GLU A 94 -11.24 5.67 -7.65
CA GLU A 94 -10.96 5.67 -6.22
C GLU A 94 -9.57 5.07 -5.96
N LEU A 95 -8.69 5.82 -5.31
CA LEU A 95 -7.38 5.34 -4.91
C LEU A 95 -7.44 4.81 -3.48
N ALA A 96 -6.94 3.59 -3.29
CA ALA A 96 -6.75 3.01 -1.97
C ALA A 96 -5.65 3.74 -1.19
N GLU A 97 -5.43 3.34 0.06
CA GLU A 97 -4.27 3.78 0.82
C GLU A 97 -2.95 3.33 0.16
N ASN A 98 -1.85 4.01 0.48
CA ASN A 98 -0.51 3.68 -0.02
C ASN A 98 -0.41 3.57 -1.56
N THR A 99 -1.21 4.37 -2.26
CA THR A 99 -1.32 4.38 -3.71
C THR A 99 -0.62 5.60 -4.27
N SER A 100 0.14 5.41 -5.34
CA SER A 100 0.87 6.47 -6.05
C SER A 100 0.53 6.46 -7.53
N VAL A 101 -0.02 7.57 -8.00
CA VAL A 101 -0.42 7.74 -9.41
C VAL A 101 0.20 8.99 -10.02
N VAL A 102 0.34 8.97 -11.34
CA VAL A 102 0.67 10.14 -12.14
C VAL A 102 -0.50 10.44 -13.06
N VAL A 103 -1.04 11.66 -12.98
CA VAL A 103 -2.08 12.12 -13.90
C VAL A 103 -1.49 12.21 -15.30
N GLY A 104 -2.05 11.46 -16.23
CA GLY A 104 -1.54 11.32 -17.59
C GLY A 104 -1.93 12.47 -18.50
N GLU A 105 -1.62 12.30 -19.79
CA GLU A 105 -2.02 13.26 -20.82
C GLU A 105 -3.54 13.28 -20.97
N TYR A 106 -4.08 14.48 -21.12
CA TYR A 106 -5.46 14.69 -21.54
C TYR A 106 -5.48 15.03 -23.02
N LYS A 107 -5.77 14.02 -23.83
CA LYS A 107 -5.82 14.13 -25.29
C LYS A 107 -7.18 13.69 -25.78
N ASP A 108 -7.74 14.44 -26.73
CA ASP A 108 -9.05 14.15 -27.32
C ASP A 108 -10.17 14.00 -26.27
N GLN A 109 -10.07 14.78 -25.19
CA GLN A 109 -10.96 14.76 -24.03
C GLN A 109 -10.97 13.43 -23.23
N LYS A 110 -9.89 12.65 -23.30
CA LYS A 110 -9.78 11.38 -22.58
C LYS A 110 -8.83 11.48 -21.40
N PHE A 111 -9.31 11.13 -20.21
CA PHE A 111 -8.50 11.05 -19.00
C PHE A 111 -7.63 9.80 -19.00
N SER A 112 -6.35 9.97 -18.69
CA SER A 112 -5.41 8.87 -18.48
C SER A 112 -4.67 9.05 -17.17
N MET A 113 -4.24 7.95 -16.58
CA MET A 113 -3.40 7.94 -15.38
C MET A 113 -2.44 6.77 -15.40
N GLU A 114 -1.27 6.93 -14.79
CA GLU A 114 -0.33 5.85 -14.53
C GLU A 114 -0.40 5.46 -13.04
N ILE A 115 -0.64 4.19 -12.74
CA ILE A 115 -0.52 3.65 -11.38
C ILE A 115 0.89 3.08 -11.23
N THR A 116 1.67 3.70 -10.35
CA THR A 116 3.06 3.31 -10.10
C THR A 116 3.20 2.34 -8.93
N ALA A 117 2.28 2.41 -7.96
CA ALA A 117 2.18 1.51 -6.82
C ALA A 117 0.78 1.62 -6.18
N GLY A 118 0.34 0.56 -5.51
CA GLY A 118 -0.92 0.53 -4.77
C GLY A 118 -2.09 0.09 -5.63
N GLU A 119 -3.29 0.58 -5.32
CA GLU A 119 -4.52 0.05 -5.90
C GLU A 119 -5.52 1.17 -6.23
N ALA A 120 -6.19 1.03 -7.36
CA ALA A 120 -7.28 1.91 -7.76
C ALA A 120 -8.50 1.11 -8.21
N PHE A 121 -9.69 1.63 -7.93
CA PHE A 121 -10.97 1.11 -8.39
C PHE A 121 -11.61 2.12 -9.34
N ALA A 122 -11.89 1.70 -10.57
CA ALA A 122 -12.43 2.55 -11.62
C ALA A 122 -13.87 2.15 -11.95
N VAL A 123 -14.74 3.16 -12.02
CA VAL A 123 -16.11 3.05 -12.53
C VAL A 123 -16.18 3.92 -13.78
N LEU A 124 -16.28 3.27 -14.95
CA LEU A 124 -16.42 3.94 -16.23
C LEU A 124 -17.86 3.87 -16.70
N ASN A 125 -18.44 5.01 -17.04
CA ASN A 125 -19.77 5.12 -17.60
C ASN A 125 -19.72 5.18 -19.14
N ASP A 126 -20.68 4.54 -19.80
CA ASP A 126 -20.73 4.42 -21.27
C ASP A 126 -20.55 5.75 -22.01
N GLY A 127 -19.68 5.75 -23.03
CA GLY A 127 -19.53 6.89 -23.93
C GLY A 127 -18.83 8.11 -23.33
N GLN A 128 -18.13 7.93 -22.20
CA GLN A 128 -17.46 9.00 -21.47
C GLN A 128 -15.93 8.99 -21.64
N MET A 129 -15.33 10.03 -21.06
CA MET A 129 -13.96 10.53 -21.22
C MET A 129 -12.85 9.62 -20.63
N PHE A 130 -12.80 8.33 -20.98
CA PHE A 130 -11.70 7.44 -20.58
C PHE A 130 -10.68 7.23 -21.70
N GLY A 131 -9.40 7.37 -21.34
CA GLY A 131 -8.24 7.09 -22.18
C GLY A 131 -7.68 5.72 -21.87
N SER A 132 -6.89 5.64 -20.80
CA SER A 132 -6.28 4.39 -20.33
C SER A 132 -5.77 4.55 -18.90
N ILE A 133 -5.71 3.43 -18.17
CA ILE A 133 -4.83 3.32 -17.00
C ILE A 133 -3.53 2.64 -17.48
N THR A 134 -2.38 3.22 -17.18
CA THR A 134 -1.08 2.58 -17.42
C THR A 134 -0.55 2.00 -16.12
N ALA A 135 -0.06 0.76 -16.14
CA ALA A 135 0.57 0.13 -14.98
C ALA A 135 1.63 -0.89 -15.43
N GLN A 136 2.84 -0.83 -14.87
CA GLN A 136 3.98 -1.67 -15.28
C GLN A 136 4.19 -1.78 -16.81
N GLU A 137 4.13 -0.63 -17.50
CA GLU A 137 4.23 -0.50 -18.96
C GLU A 137 3.09 -1.16 -19.77
N ARG A 138 2.00 -1.55 -19.10
CA ARG A 138 0.78 -2.06 -19.74
C ARG A 138 -0.26 -0.97 -19.85
N SER A 139 -0.85 -0.83 -21.03
CA SER A 139 -2.01 0.01 -21.26
C SER A 139 -3.27 -0.80 -20.97
N ILE A 140 -4.11 -0.30 -20.07
CA ILE A 140 -5.40 -0.89 -19.68
C ILE A 140 -6.50 0.01 -20.26
N THR A 141 -7.28 -0.54 -21.19
CA THR A 141 -8.37 0.15 -21.88
C THR A 141 -9.68 -0.59 -21.69
N ALA A 142 -10.78 0.17 -21.65
CA ALA A 142 -12.11 -0.30 -21.30
C ALA A 142 -13.15 0.75 -21.72
N ASP A 143 -14.43 0.40 -21.78
CA ASP A 143 -15.55 1.32 -22.03
C ASP A 143 -16.78 0.77 -21.33
N GLY A 144 -17.45 1.58 -20.52
CA GLY A 144 -18.62 1.12 -19.75
C GLY A 144 -18.30 0.01 -18.73
N THR A 145 -17.13 0.06 -18.09
CA THR A 145 -16.58 -1.04 -17.30
C THR A 145 -16.35 -0.63 -15.84
N VAL A 146 -16.62 -1.55 -14.91
CA VAL A 146 -16.20 -1.46 -13.51
C VAL A 146 -15.07 -2.44 -13.27
N PHE A 147 -13.90 -1.93 -12.88
CA PHE A 147 -12.70 -2.74 -12.67
C PHE A 147 -11.77 -2.14 -11.63
N SER A 148 -10.87 -2.95 -11.07
CA SER A 148 -9.79 -2.46 -10.22
C SER A 148 -8.43 -2.87 -10.76
N VAL A 149 -7.41 -2.07 -10.46
CA VAL A 149 -6.02 -2.30 -10.84
C VAL A 149 -5.16 -2.25 -9.59
N ASN A 150 -4.47 -3.34 -9.31
CA ASN A 150 -3.52 -3.46 -8.20
C ASN A 150 -2.09 -3.57 -8.76
N VAL A 151 -1.19 -2.73 -8.30
CA VAL A 151 0.21 -2.65 -8.74
C VAL A 151 1.14 -2.82 -7.54
N GLN A 152 1.95 -3.87 -7.61
CA GLN A 152 2.95 -4.20 -6.60
C GLN A 152 4.31 -4.48 -7.23
N THR A 153 5.36 -4.65 -6.43
CA THR A 153 6.69 -4.93 -6.97
C THR A 153 6.72 -6.30 -7.66
N GLY A 154 6.80 -6.32 -8.99
CA GLY A 154 6.97 -7.55 -9.79
C GLY A 154 5.69 -8.26 -10.20
N SER A 155 4.53 -7.78 -9.74
CA SER A 155 3.23 -8.29 -10.18
C SER A 155 2.15 -7.21 -10.19
N MET A 156 1.09 -7.47 -10.93
CA MET A 156 -0.06 -6.58 -11.10
C MET A 156 -1.31 -7.44 -11.30
N GLY A 157 -2.45 -6.96 -10.83
CA GLY A 157 -3.75 -7.58 -11.06
C GLY A 157 -4.74 -6.59 -11.66
N VAL A 158 -5.64 -7.05 -12.52
CA VAL A 158 -6.79 -6.28 -12.99
C VAL A 158 -8.06 -7.10 -12.79
N ASN A 159 -8.91 -6.71 -11.86
CA ASN A 159 -10.16 -7.42 -11.56
C ASN A 159 -11.31 -6.75 -12.30
N VAL A 160 -12.09 -7.50 -13.08
CA VAL A 160 -13.21 -6.98 -13.88
C VAL A 160 -14.53 -7.37 -13.21
N PHE A 161 -15.27 -6.37 -12.74
CA PHE A 161 -16.55 -6.56 -12.05
C PHE A 161 -17.75 -6.42 -12.99
N GLU A 162 -17.64 -5.60 -14.03
CA GLU A 162 -18.66 -5.40 -15.07
C GLU A 162 -17.95 -4.96 -16.35
N GLY A 163 -18.42 -5.45 -17.51
CA GLY A 163 -17.88 -5.05 -18.81
C GLY A 163 -16.59 -5.78 -19.17
N ASN A 164 -15.80 -5.15 -20.06
CA ASN A 164 -14.57 -5.74 -20.59
C ASN A 164 -13.36 -4.84 -20.35
N VAL A 165 -12.20 -5.47 -20.18
CA VAL A 165 -10.90 -4.82 -20.09
C VAL A 165 -9.91 -5.45 -21.07
N ASP A 166 -9.22 -4.61 -21.84
CA ASP A 166 -8.07 -5.00 -22.65
C ASP A 166 -6.78 -4.52 -21.97
N ALA A 167 -5.81 -5.42 -21.78
CA ALA A 167 -4.48 -5.11 -21.27
C ALA A 167 -3.41 -5.42 -22.31
N GLN A 168 -2.65 -4.39 -22.70
CA GLN A 168 -1.67 -4.48 -23.78
C GLN A 168 -0.26 -4.08 -23.33
N LYS A 169 0.76 -4.85 -23.72
CA LYS A 169 2.19 -4.49 -23.64
C LYS A 169 2.90 -4.84 -24.94
N GLY A 170 3.26 -3.83 -25.73
CA GLY A 170 3.83 -4.03 -27.06
C GLY A 170 2.82 -4.78 -27.95
N ASP A 171 3.25 -5.89 -28.54
CA ASP A 171 2.40 -6.72 -29.41
C ASP A 171 1.55 -7.76 -28.63
N LYS A 172 1.74 -7.89 -27.31
CA LYS A 172 0.98 -8.82 -26.47
C LYS A 172 -0.26 -8.12 -25.94
N GLU A 173 -1.42 -8.75 -26.10
CA GLU A 173 -2.71 -8.26 -25.67
C GLU A 173 -3.49 -9.43 -25.04
N VAL A 174 -4.16 -9.15 -23.92
CA VAL A 174 -5.11 -10.07 -23.28
C VAL A 174 -6.38 -9.30 -22.93
N GLN A 175 -7.52 -9.97 -23.05
CA GLN A 175 -8.82 -9.43 -22.73
C GLN A 175 -9.41 -10.21 -21.55
N ALA A 176 -10.06 -9.50 -20.63
CA ALA A 176 -10.84 -10.08 -19.55
C ALA A 176 -12.26 -9.50 -19.58
N GLU A 177 -13.24 -10.37 -19.35
CA GLU A 177 -14.68 -10.06 -19.26
C GLU A 177 -15.10 -10.01 -17.77
N ASP A 178 -16.36 -9.69 -17.51
CA ASP A 178 -16.91 -9.64 -16.16
C ASP A 178 -16.72 -10.98 -15.42
N GLY A 179 -16.30 -10.90 -14.15
CA GLY A 179 -15.98 -12.09 -13.37
C GLY A 179 -14.62 -12.71 -13.71
N GLN A 180 -13.75 -11.98 -14.40
CA GLN A 180 -12.37 -12.41 -14.67
C GLN A 180 -11.34 -11.46 -14.06
N THR A 181 -10.13 -11.98 -13.89
CA THR A 181 -8.96 -11.21 -13.47
C THR A 181 -7.78 -11.45 -14.40
N ILE A 182 -7.08 -10.37 -14.74
CA ILE A 182 -5.79 -10.42 -15.43
C ILE A 182 -4.71 -10.40 -14.36
N SER A 183 -4.02 -11.53 -14.18
CA SER A 183 -2.84 -11.61 -13.33
C SER A 183 -1.58 -11.44 -14.16
N VAL A 184 -0.66 -10.62 -13.65
CA VAL A 184 0.62 -10.34 -14.28
C VAL A 184 1.74 -10.64 -13.31
N VAL A 185 2.66 -11.53 -13.71
CA VAL A 185 3.90 -11.82 -12.99
C VAL A 185 5.05 -11.68 -13.97
N GLY A 186 5.89 -10.66 -13.77
CA GLY A 186 6.92 -10.30 -14.74
C GLY A 186 6.35 -9.92 -16.11
N GLU A 187 6.66 -10.72 -17.15
CA GLU A 187 6.19 -10.47 -18.53
C GLU A 187 4.92 -11.24 -18.90
N GLU A 188 4.53 -12.24 -18.11
CA GLU A 188 3.38 -13.10 -18.41
C GLU A 188 2.08 -12.41 -17.98
N MET A 189 1.04 -12.57 -18.79
CA MET A 189 -0.32 -12.11 -18.49
C MET A 189 -1.26 -13.31 -18.63
N THR A 190 -1.97 -13.64 -17.55
CA THR A 190 -2.89 -14.78 -17.51
C THR A 190 -4.27 -14.31 -17.07
N VAL A 191 -5.30 -14.78 -17.77
CA VAL A 191 -6.70 -14.51 -17.43
C VAL A 191 -7.24 -15.68 -16.63
N MET A 192 -7.88 -15.39 -15.51
CA MET A 192 -8.44 -16.39 -14.58
C MET A 192 -9.84 -15.96 -14.16
N GLU A 193 -10.62 -16.90 -13.64
CA GLU A 193 -11.90 -16.59 -13.00
C GLU A 193 -11.66 -15.80 -11.70
N LEU A 194 -12.39 -14.71 -11.54
CA LEU A 194 -12.37 -13.89 -10.33
C LEU A 194 -13.30 -14.52 -9.29
N GLN A 195 -12.87 -14.57 -8.04
CA GLN A 195 -13.68 -15.08 -6.94
C GLN A 195 -13.91 -13.98 -5.91
N ALA A 196 -15.13 -13.87 -5.38
CA ALA A 196 -15.44 -12.86 -4.36
C ALA A 196 -14.51 -12.99 -3.13
N SER A 197 -14.18 -14.22 -2.72
CA SER A 197 -13.27 -14.49 -1.61
C SER A 197 -11.83 -14.03 -1.86
N SER A 198 -11.43 -13.81 -3.11
CA SER A 198 -10.08 -13.38 -3.44
C SER A 198 -9.86 -11.87 -3.34
N LEU A 199 -10.95 -11.09 -3.29
CA LEU A 199 -10.95 -9.62 -3.22
C LEU A 199 -10.53 -9.11 -1.85
N ASN A 200 -9.64 -8.13 -1.77
CA ASN A 200 -9.36 -7.44 -0.50
C ASN A 200 -10.54 -6.58 -0.02
N GLN A 201 -10.49 -6.10 1.22
CA GLN A 201 -11.56 -5.25 1.78
C GLN A 201 -11.86 -4.01 0.93
N PHE A 202 -10.83 -3.34 0.40
CA PHE A 202 -11.01 -2.16 -0.45
C PHE A 202 -11.88 -2.47 -1.67
N ASN A 203 -11.55 -3.51 -2.44
CA ASN A 203 -12.32 -3.91 -3.61
C ASN A 203 -13.76 -4.29 -3.25
N ILE A 204 -13.98 -5.00 -2.14
CA ILE A 204 -15.32 -5.38 -1.70
C ILE A 204 -16.15 -4.14 -1.38
N GLU A 205 -15.62 -3.20 -0.60
CA GLU A 205 -16.31 -1.96 -0.24
C GLU A 205 -16.64 -1.10 -1.47
N LYS A 206 -15.71 -1.01 -2.42
CA LYS A 206 -15.93 -0.28 -3.68
C LYS A 206 -16.95 -0.97 -4.58
N ALA A 207 -16.88 -2.29 -4.71
CA ALA A 207 -17.83 -3.07 -5.49
C ALA A 207 -19.26 -2.98 -4.90
N LEU A 208 -19.41 -3.00 -3.57
CA LEU A 208 -20.71 -2.79 -2.92
C LEU A 208 -21.32 -1.41 -3.28
N LEU A 209 -20.49 -0.35 -3.29
CA LEU A 209 -20.94 0.99 -3.68
C LEU A 209 -21.28 1.09 -5.17
N ALA A 210 -20.44 0.53 -6.05
CA ALA A 210 -20.70 0.51 -7.49
C ALA A 210 -21.97 -0.29 -7.83
N GLY A 211 -22.21 -1.39 -7.12
CA GLY A 211 -23.39 -2.27 -7.26
C GLY A 211 -24.72 -1.61 -6.90
N GLU A 212 -24.74 -0.36 -6.39
CA GLU A 212 -25.97 0.42 -6.27
C GLU A 212 -26.50 0.91 -7.62
N LYS A 213 -25.61 1.03 -8.63
CA LYS A 213 -25.92 1.60 -9.96
C LYS A 213 -25.51 0.70 -11.13
N HIS A 214 -24.61 -0.25 -10.88
CA HIS A 214 -24.02 -1.15 -11.88
C HIS A 214 -24.41 -2.61 -11.61
N GLU A 215 -24.51 -3.42 -12.66
CA GLU A 215 -24.82 -4.85 -12.54
C GLU A 215 -23.52 -5.65 -12.50
N LEU A 216 -22.96 -5.82 -11.30
CA LEU A 216 -21.67 -6.48 -11.11
C LEU A 216 -21.78 -8.01 -11.16
N CYS A 217 -20.66 -8.67 -11.45
CA CYS A 217 -20.51 -10.13 -11.47
C CYS A 217 -20.72 -10.79 -10.10
N PHE A 218 -20.61 -10.03 -9.00
CA PHE A 218 -20.90 -10.49 -7.64
C PHE A 218 -22.11 -9.74 -7.05
N SER A 219 -22.98 -10.50 -6.39
CA SER A 219 -24.12 -9.93 -5.65
C SER A 219 -23.67 -9.23 -4.36
N GLN A 220 -24.49 -8.28 -3.87
CA GLN A 220 -24.23 -7.67 -2.57
C GLN A 220 -24.24 -8.71 -1.44
N GLU A 221 -25.10 -9.72 -1.50
CA GLU A 221 -25.14 -10.82 -0.53
C GLU A 221 -23.83 -11.62 -0.53
N GLU A 222 -23.28 -11.92 -1.70
CA GLU A 222 -22.02 -12.66 -1.83
C GLU A 222 -20.83 -11.87 -1.28
N LEU A 223 -20.74 -10.59 -1.62
CA LEU A 223 -19.69 -9.70 -1.14
C LEU A 223 -19.75 -9.49 0.38
N ASN A 224 -20.94 -9.26 0.95
CA ASN A 224 -21.12 -9.14 2.40
C ASN A 224 -20.80 -10.45 3.11
N LYS A 225 -21.16 -11.59 2.52
CA LYS A 225 -20.81 -12.89 3.09
C LYS A 225 -19.30 -13.08 3.21
N VAL A 226 -18.51 -12.63 2.24
CA VAL A 226 -17.03 -12.69 2.33
C VAL A 226 -16.51 -11.89 3.53
N LEU A 227 -17.07 -10.71 3.82
CA LEU A 227 -16.71 -9.92 4.99
C LEU A 227 -17.10 -10.62 6.29
N GLU A 228 -18.33 -11.15 6.37
CA GLU A 228 -18.83 -11.89 7.53
C GLU A 228 -18.01 -13.16 7.80
N ASP A 229 -17.69 -13.93 6.76
CA ASP A 229 -16.88 -15.14 6.86
C ASP A 229 -15.49 -14.78 7.43
N ARG A 230 -14.82 -13.76 6.89
CA ARG A 230 -13.51 -13.27 7.40
C ARG A 230 -13.56 -12.82 8.86
N GLU A 231 -14.58 -12.05 9.25
CA GLU A 231 -14.75 -11.62 10.64
C GLU A 231 -14.96 -12.80 11.59
N SER A 232 -15.75 -13.79 11.16
CA SER A 232 -16.05 -14.97 11.94
C SER A 232 -14.84 -15.89 12.10
N GLU A 233 -14.07 -16.09 11.03
CA GLU A 233 -12.86 -16.92 11.02
C GLU A 233 -11.73 -16.25 11.82
N GLY A 234 -11.54 -14.94 11.67
CA GLY A 234 -10.60 -14.17 12.49
C GLY A 234 -10.93 -14.21 13.98
N THR A 235 -12.22 -14.24 14.35
CA THR A 235 -12.66 -14.40 15.75
C THR A 235 -12.36 -15.80 16.27
N GLN A 236 -12.67 -16.84 15.49
CA GLN A 236 -12.39 -18.23 15.85
C GLN A 236 -10.88 -18.50 15.99
N ALA A 237 -10.06 -17.98 15.08
CA ALA A 237 -8.60 -18.13 15.13
C ALA A 237 -8.01 -17.48 16.38
N ARG A 238 -8.53 -16.31 16.80
CA ARG A 238 -8.16 -15.66 18.06
C ARG A 238 -8.55 -16.54 19.25
N GLU A 239 -9.79 -17.02 19.33
CA GLU A 239 -10.25 -17.89 20.42
C GLU A 239 -9.45 -19.23 20.49
N GLU A 240 -9.11 -19.83 19.35
CA GLU A 240 -8.26 -21.01 19.29
C GLU A 240 -6.84 -20.71 19.79
N ALA A 241 -6.23 -19.59 19.37
CA ALA A 241 -4.93 -19.14 19.86
C ALA A 241 -4.94 -18.89 21.38
N GLU A 242 -6.01 -18.29 21.93
CA GLU A 242 -6.20 -18.10 23.38
C GLU A 242 -6.26 -19.43 24.13
N SER A 243 -6.98 -20.42 23.57
CA SER A 243 -7.11 -21.74 24.19
C SER A 243 -5.77 -22.49 24.24
N LEU A 244 -4.95 -22.35 23.22
CA LEU A 244 -3.64 -23.00 23.11
C LEU A 244 -2.61 -22.37 24.05
N GLU A 245 -2.59 -21.04 24.19
CA GLU A 245 -1.73 -20.33 25.16
C GLU A 245 -2.06 -20.68 26.62
N SER A 246 -3.35 -20.85 26.94
CA SER A 246 -3.78 -21.24 28.30
C SER A 246 -3.30 -22.63 28.72
N SER A 247 -2.95 -23.50 27.76
CA SER A 247 -2.54 -24.89 28.00
C SER A 247 -1.04 -25.07 28.28
N GLN A 248 -0.20 -24.04 28.05
CA GLN A 248 1.26 -24.07 28.30
C GLN A 248 1.69 -23.27 29.54
N GLY A 249 0.76 -22.69 30.29
CA GLY A 249 1.02 -21.91 31.48
C GLY A 249 1.26 -22.71 32.77
N THR A 250 2.34 -23.51 32.88
CA THR A 250 2.94 -23.84 34.19
C THR A 250 4.46 -23.91 34.11
N GLY A 251 5.14 -22.81 34.45
CA GLY A 251 6.59 -22.82 34.52
C GLY A 251 7.29 -21.52 34.87
N ASN A 252 6.69 -20.60 35.65
CA ASN A 252 7.44 -19.43 36.15
C ASN A 252 7.66 -19.53 37.67
N ALA A 253 8.83 -20.07 38.03
CA ALA A 253 9.45 -19.86 39.33
C ALA A 253 10.80 -19.15 39.14
N ALA A 254 10.80 -17.88 39.51
CA ALA A 254 11.92 -17.07 40.01
C ALA A 254 13.36 -17.56 39.76
N GLY A 255 14.10 -16.82 38.92
CA GLY A 255 15.55 -16.96 38.75
C GLY A 255 16.23 -15.59 38.65
N LYS A 256 16.86 -15.19 39.75
CA LYS A 256 17.61 -13.94 39.95
C LYS A 256 18.67 -13.66 38.86
N ASN A 257 18.76 -12.38 38.48
CA ASN A 257 19.98 -11.76 37.95
C ASN A 257 21.21 -12.12 38.79
N PRO A 258 22.37 -12.30 38.13
CA PRO A 258 23.58 -11.68 38.60
C PRO A 258 24.16 -10.75 37.54
N ALA A 259 24.39 -9.52 37.96
CA ALA A 259 25.34 -8.62 37.32
C ALA A 259 26.72 -9.29 37.23
N GLN A 260 27.40 -9.13 36.10
CA GLN A 260 28.86 -9.15 36.11
C GLN A 260 29.44 -8.15 35.11
N SER A 261 30.22 -7.26 35.70
CA SER A 261 31.15 -6.31 35.11
C SER A 261 32.19 -6.99 34.21
N GLY A 262 32.52 -6.32 33.10
CA GLY A 262 33.71 -6.60 32.30
C GLY A 262 34.07 -5.38 31.47
N SER A 263 34.92 -4.52 32.04
CA SER A 263 35.56 -3.40 31.37
C SER A 263 36.59 -3.87 30.34
N SER A 264 36.54 -3.35 29.13
CA SER A 264 37.70 -3.27 28.21
C SER A 264 37.56 -2.04 27.32
N GLN A 265 38.34 -1.00 27.62
CA GLN A 265 38.70 0.05 26.69
C GLN A 265 39.62 -0.50 25.59
N SER A 266 39.39 -0.11 24.34
CA SER A 266 40.46 0.23 23.42
C SER A 266 39.97 1.26 22.39
N ASN A 267 40.92 2.05 21.91
CA ASN A 267 40.79 3.41 21.42
C ASN A 267 41.42 3.51 20.02
N GLY A 268 40.96 4.48 19.22
CA GLY A 268 41.59 4.96 17.99
C GLY A 268 40.95 4.43 16.69
N GLY A 269 40.67 5.22 15.66
CA GLY A 269 40.97 6.61 15.38
C GLY A 269 41.02 6.85 13.86
N SER A 270 40.18 7.77 13.39
CA SER A 270 40.36 8.68 12.24
C SER A 270 40.35 8.21 10.76
N SER A 271 39.29 8.70 10.08
CA SER A 271 39.27 9.59 8.89
C SER A 271 39.74 9.13 7.50
N SER A 272 38.80 9.16 6.55
CA SER A 272 38.77 9.96 5.29
C SER A 272 37.67 9.37 4.40
N GLY A 273 36.72 10.08 3.79
CA GLY A 273 36.74 11.40 3.18
C GLY A 273 36.50 11.20 1.68
N GLY A 274 35.26 11.42 1.20
CA GLY A 274 34.92 11.31 -0.22
C GLY A 274 33.46 11.65 -0.52
N SER A 275 33.19 12.94 -0.71
CA SER A 275 31.91 13.49 -1.14
C SER A 275 31.43 12.97 -2.50
N GLY A 276 30.15 12.65 -2.59
CA GLY A 276 29.38 12.56 -3.83
C GLY A 276 28.01 13.19 -3.59
N SER A 277 27.72 14.26 -4.32
CA SER A 277 26.49 15.05 -4.28
C SER A 277 25.36 14.33 -5.02
N GLY A 278 24.14 14.34 -4.46
CA GLY A 278 22.92 14.01 -5.22
C GLY A 278 21.69 13.71 -4.35
N GLY A 279 20.64 14.52 -4.53
CA GLY A 279 19.25 14.14 -4.24
C GLY A 279 18.79 14.26 -2.79
N SER A 280 18.23 15.42 -2.43
CA SER A 280 17.51 15.62 -1.16
C SER A 280 16.13 14.96 -1.22
N GLY A 281 16.09 13.63 -1.13
CA GLY A 281 14.99 12.93 -0.46
C GLY A 281 15.38 12.80 1.00
N SER A 282 14.48 13.12 1.93
CA SER A 282 14.73 12.89 3.35
C SER A 282 14.85 11.40 3.62
N TYR A 283 16.06 10.83 3.47
CA TYR A 283 16.33 9.48 3.94
C TYR A 283 16.16 9.52 5.46
N ALA A 284 15.14 8.82 5.95
CA ALA A 284 15.00 8.58 7.37
C ALA A 284 16.31 7.95 7.87
N SER A 285 16.98 8.65 8.78
CA SER A 285 18.18 8.13 9.45
C SER A 285 17.73 7.13 10.49
N TYR A 286 18.29 5.92 10.43
CA TYR A 286 18.01 4.84 11.39
C TYR A 286 19.27 4.52 12.19
N ASP A 287 19.10 4.28 13.48
CA ASP A 287 20.20 3.97 14.39
C ASP A 287 20.65 2.50 14.31
N TYR A 288 19.79 1.61 13.80
CA TYR A 288 19.99 0.17 13.75
C TYR A 288 19.51 -0.42 12.43
N THR A 289 19.89 -1.67 12.15
CA THR A 289 19.47 -2.39 10.95
C THR A 289 19.03 -3.81 11.26
N CYS A 290 18.07 -4.32 10.49
CA CYS A 290 17.67 -5.72 10.51
C CYS A 290 17.47 -6.20 9.06
N THR A 291 17.27 -7.50 8.87
CA THR A 291 16.85 -8.04 7.57
C THR A 291 15.41 -8.51 7.62
N ILE A 292 14.67 -8.36 6.52
CA ILE A 292 13.32 -8.88 6.36
C ILE A 292 13.19 -9.63 5.04
N GLU A 293 12.47 -10.76 5.08
CA GLU A 293 12.11 -11.61 3.94
C GLU A 293 10.63 -12.03 4.10
N ILE A 294 9.89 -12.14 2.99
CA ILE A 294 8.49 -12.58 2.98
C ILE A 294 8.34 -13.72 1.97
N ARG A 295 7.83 -14.86 2.42
CA ARG A 295 7.76 -16.09 1.63
C ARG A 295 6.44 -16.84 1.78
N CYS A 296 6.07 -17.57 0.73
CA CYS A 296 4.89 -18.42 0.66
C CYS A 296 5.20 -19.82 0.07
N ASP A 297 6.40 -20.36 0.33
CA ASP A 297 6.86 -21.64 -0.28
C ASP A 297 5.93 -22.81 -0.02
N THR A 298 5.30 -22.84 1.15
CA THR A 298 4.42 -23.95 1.54
C THR A 298 3.24 -24.08 0.57
N ILE A 299 2.77 -22.97 0.00
CA ILE A 299 1.68 -22.95 -0.99
C ILE A 299 2.09 -23.72 -2.25
N LEU A 300 3.34 -23.63 -2.71
CA LEU A 300 3.81 -24.34 -3.91
C LEU A 300 3.63 -25.86 -3.80
N ASN A 301 3.73 -26.41 -2.58
CA ASN A 301 3.50 -27.84 -2.32
C ASN A 301 2.03 -28.16 -1.97
N ASN A 302 1.20 -27.13 -1.81
CA ASN A 302 -0.20 -27.24 -1.40
C ASN A 302 -1.14 -26.49 -2.37
N MET A 303 -0.74 -26.28 -3.64
CA MET A 303 -1.52 -25.54 -4.64
C MET A 303 -2.95 -26.07 -4.81
N GLY A 304 -3.19 -27.37 -4.56
CA GLY A 304 -4.55 -27.94 -4.62
C GLY A 304 -5.47 -27.53 -3.46
N GLN A 305 -4.94 -26.92 -2.40
CA GLN A 305 -5.70 -26.33 -1.30
C GLN A 305 -5.84 -24.81 -1.45
N LEU A 306 -5.11 -24.21 -2.38
CA LEU A 306 -5.13 -22.77 -2.60
C LEU A 306 -6.53 -22.32 -3.04
N SER A 307 -7.06 -21.28 -2.41
CA SER A 307 -8.27 -20.59 -2.86
C SER A 307 -8.13 -20.25 -4.34
N PRO A 308 -9.07 -20.67 -5.21
CA PRO A 308 -8.91 -20.43 -6.63
C PRO A 308 -8.85 -18.93 -6.96
N GLY A 309 -8.10 -18.57 -8.00
CA GLY A 309 -7.83 -17.18 -8.39
C GLY A 309 -6.68 -16.53 -7.61
N LYS A 310 -6.10 -17.21 -6.60
CA LYS A 310 -4.94 -16.72 -5.86
C LYS A 310 -3.60 -17.10 -6.48
N GLU A 311 -3.60 -17.95 -7.52
CA GLU A 311 -2.38 -18.47 -8.15
C GLU A 311 -1.47 -17.35 -8.66
N GLY A 312 -2.07 -16.27 -9.16
CA GLY A 312 -1.37 -15.07 -9.63
C GLY A 312 -0.54 -14.34 -8.56
N TYR A 313 -0.89 -14.53 -7.28
CA TYR A 313 -0.20 -13.94 -6.15
C TYR A 313 0.88 -14.86 -5.56
N VAL A 314 1.08 -16.06 -6.12
CA VAL A 314 2.12 -17.01 -5.66
C VAL A 314 3.30 -16.97 -6.62
N PRO A 315 4.44 -16.32 -6.26
CA PRO A 315 5.63 -16.35 -7.10
C PRO A 315 6.14 -17.79 -7.27
N SER A 316 6.67 -18.12 -8.44
CA SER A 316 7.15 -19.48 -8.78
C SER A 316 8.23 -20.03 -7.84
N GLY A 317 8.98 -19.14 -7.17
CA GLY A 317 9.97 -19.49 -6.14
C GLY A 317 9.48 -19.33 -4.70
N GLY A 318 8.22 -18.96 -4.49
CA GLY A 318 7.64 -18.72 -3.16
C GLY A 318 8.16 -17.47 -2.47
N VAL A 319 8.90 -16.60 -3.17
CA VAL A 319 9.52 -15.40 -2.59
C VAL A 319 8.74 -14.16 -3.01
N ILE A 320 7.97 -13.59 -2.10
CA ILE A 320 7.23 -12.33 -2.28
C ILE A 320 8.18 -11.14 -2.10
N LEU A 321 8.99 -11.18 -1.04
CA LEU A 321 10.04 -10.21 -0.79
C LEU A 321 11.34 -10.95 -0.51
N ARG A 322 12.31 -10.82 -1.41
CA ARG A 322 13.68 -11.30 -1.18
C ARG A 322 14.29 -10.60 0.02
N THR A 323 15.23 -11.25 0.71
CA THR A 323 15.91 -10.64 1.86
C THR A 323 16.46 -9.26 1.53
N VAL A 324 16.01 -8.26 2.29
CA VAL A 324 16.49 -6.88 2.22
C VAL A 324 16.91 -6.40 3.60
N THR A 325 17.96 -5.57 3.65
CA THR A 325 18.35 -4.86 4.87
C THR A 325 17.55 -3.58 4.97
N VAL A 326 16.93 -3.37 6.13
CA VAL A 326 16.11 -2.19 6.44
C VAL A 326 16.61 -1.57 7.74
N GLY A 327 16.58 -0.24 7.82
CA GLY A 327 16.89 0.47 9.05
C GLY A 327 15.69 0.52 9.99
N PHE A 328 15.91 0.59 11.31
CA PHE A 328 14.87 0.84 12.31
C PHE A 328 15.44 1.63 13.50
N ASN A 329 14.56 2.27 14.29
CA ASN A 329 14.92 3.02 15.48
C ASN A 329 14.60 2.25 16.77
N LYS A 330 15.23 2.67 17.88
CA LYS A 330 15.00 2.04 19.18
C LYS A 330 13.51 2.03 19.54
N GLY A 331 12.97 0.85 19.81
CA GLY A 331 11.58 0.65 20.21
C GLY A 331 10.63 0.31 19.05
N GLU A 332 11.11 0.29 17.81
CA GLU A 332 10.34 -0.31 16.70
C GLU A 332 10.23 -1.83 16.88
N THR A 333 9.10 -2.35 16.42
CA THR A 333 8.70 -3.75 16.54
C THR A 333 8.81 -4.48 15.20
N VAL A 334 8.63 -5.81 15.21
CA VAL A 334 8.57 -6.60 13.96
C VAL A 334 7.40 -6.11 13.09
N PHE A 335 6.27 -5.74 13.70
CA PHE A 335 5.14 -5.16 12.97
C PHE A 335 5.50 -3.85 12.28
N ASP A 336 6.17 -2.92 12.97
CA ASP A 336 6.52 -1.62 12.41
C ASP A 336 7.41 -1.77 11.17
N VAL A 337 8.40 -2.67 11.26
CA VAL A 337 9.27 -2.99 10.12
C VAL A 337 8.52 -3.70 9.00
N LEU A 338 7.63 -4.66 9.30
CA LEU A 338 6.79 -5.31 8.27
C LEU A 338 5.94 -4.27 7.55
N SER A 339 5.13 -3.50 8.29
CA SER A 339 4.19 -2.52 7.74
C SER A 339 4.90 -1.50 6.86
N ARG A 340 6.01 -0.92 7.36
CA ARG A 340 6.82 0.02 6.57
C ARG A 340 7.45 -0.62 5.35
N THR A 341 7.99 -1.83 5.47
CA THR A 341 8.63 -2.51 4.33
C THR A 341 7.61 -2.86 3.25
N CYS A 342 6.45 -3.40 3.63
CA CYS A 342 5.38 -3.69 2.68
C CYS A 342 4.92 -2.42 1.96
N LYS A 343 4.71 -1.33 2.70
CA LYS A 343 4.41 -0.02 2.12
C LYS A 343 5.46 0.47 1.14
N GLU A 344 6.74 0.45 1.52
CA GLU A 344 7.86 0.89 0.66
C GLU A 344 8.03 0.01 -0.60
N LYS A 345 7.57 -1.24 -0.55
CA LYS A 345 7.64 -2.19 -1.66
C LYS A 345 6.33 -2.33 -2.43
N GLY A 346 5.30 -1.56 -2.06
CA GLY A 346 3.96 -1.68 -2.65
C GLY A 346 3.39 -3.10 -2.50
N ILE A 347 3.72 -3.81 -1.43
CA ILE A 347 3.16 -5.13 -1.13
C ILE A 347 1.90 -4.91 -0.31
N GLN A 348 0.77 -5.44 -0.78
CA GLN A 348 -0.49 -5.38 -0.06
C GLN A 348 -0.34 -6.04 1.32
N LEU A 349 -0.88 -5.42 2.36
CA LEU A 349 -0.80 -5.90 3.73
C LEU A 349 -2.16 -5.63 4.41
N GLU A 350 -2.80 -6.67 4.93
CA GLU A 350 -4.05 -6.59 5.68
C GLU A 350 -3.83 -7.09 7.10
N TYR A 351 -4.31 -6.32 8.07
CA TYR A 351 -4.10 -6.60 9.48
C TYR A 351 -5.16 -5.91 10.33
N SER A 352 -5.46 -6.51 11.48
CA SER A 352 -6.38 -5.96 12.46
C SER A 352 -5.74 -5.93 13.84
N TYR A 353 -6.09 -4.92 14.64
CA TYR A 353 -5.62 -4.84 16.01
C TYR A 353 -6.40 -5.82 16.87
N THR A 354 -5.70 -6.64 17.66
CA THR A 354 -6.31 -7.58 18.60
C THR A 354 -6.07 -7.09 20.03
N PRO A 355 -7.02 -6.37 20.66
CA PRO A 355 -6.82 -5.72 21.96
C PRO A 355 -6.38 -6.69 23.06
N MET A 356 -6.85 -7.93 23.02
CA MET A 356 -6.50 -8.99 23.98
C MET A 356 -5.00 -9.27 24.03
N TYR A 357 -4.33 -9.23 22.87
CA TYR A 357 -2.89 -9.52 22.74
C TYR A 357 -2.03 -8.27 22.68
N GLY A 358 -2.65 -7.08 22.65
CA GLY A 358 -1.95 -5.82 22.47
C GLY A 358 -1.14 -5.74 21.16
N SER A 359 -1.51 -6.54 20.15
CA SER A 359 -0.74 -6.70 18.91
C SER A 359 -1.65 -6.71 17.69
N TYR A 360 -1.08 -6.32 16.55
CA TYR A 360 -1.70 -6.55 15.26
C TYR A 360 -1.59 -8.02 14.85
N TYR A 361 -2.69 -8.55 14.34
CA TYR A 361 -2.80 -9.83 13.67
C TYR A 361 -2.71 -9.62 12.16
N ILE A 362 -1.88 -10.41 11.47
CA ILE A 362 -1.66 -10.26 10.03
C ILE A 362 -2.60 -11.23 9.30
N GLU A 363 -3.61 -10.67 8.66
CA GLU A 363 -4.65 -11.41 7.95
C GLU A 363 -4.21 -11.76 6.54
N GLY A 364 -3.47 -10.86 5.88
CA GLY A 364 -3.01 -11.10 4.51
C GLY A 364 -1.74 -10.34 4.17
N ILE A 365 -0.90 -10.94 3.33
CA ILE A 365 0.25 -10.30 2.71
C ILE A 365 0.23 -10.68 1.23
N ASN A 366 0.39 -9.70 0.35
CA ASN A 366 0.43 -9.92 -1.10
C ASN A 366 -0.86 -10.56 -1.64
N ASN A 367 -2.02 -10.17 -1.09
CA ASN A 367 -3.33 -10.77 -1.37
C ASN A 367 -3.42 -12.29 -1.10
N LEU A 368 -2.47 -12.88 -0.37
CA LEU A 368 -2.58 -14.22 0.18
C LEU A 368 -2.96 -14.10 1.65
N TYR A 369 -4.11 -14.65 2.00
CA TYR A 369 -4.77 -14.49 3.28
C TYR A 369 -4.63 -15.72 4.15
N GLU A 370 -4.83 -15.55 5.44
CA GLU A 370 -5.26 -16.67 6.27
C GLU A 370 -6.40 -17.43 5.60
N PHE A 371 -6.40 -18.74 5.81
CA PHE A 371 -7.37 -19.68 5.25
C PHE A 371 -7.28 -19.94 3.74
N ASP A 372 -6.44 -19.22 2.99
CA ASP A 372 -6.27 -19.46 1.55
C ASP A 372 -5.70 -20.84 1.20
N CYS A 373 -5.13 -21.59 2.14
CA CYS A 373 -4.78 -23.00 1.97
C CYS A 373 -5.47 -23.90 3.02
N GLY A 374 -6.73 -23.60 3.31
CA GLY A 374 -7.56 -24.30 4.30
C GLY A 374 -7.53 -23.65 5.69
N ASN A 375 -8.46 -24.05 6.55
CA ASN A 375 -8.78 -23.42 7.84
C ASN A 375 -7.63 -23.31 8.86
N LYS A 376 -6.45 -23.86 8.57
CA LYS A 376 -5.27 -23.80 9.42
C LYS A 376 -4.10 -23.05 8.78
N SER A 377 -4.35 -22.40 7.65
CA SER A 377 -3.34 -21.65 6.92
C SER A 377 -3.31 -20.19 7.33
N GLY A 378 -2.14 -19.56 7.22
CA GLY A 378 -1.96 -18.14 7.60
C GLY A 378 -0.51 -17.70 7.69
N TRP A 379 -0.30 -16.48 8.18
CA TRP A 379 1.02 -15.85 8.23
C TRP A 379 1.71 -16.05 9.58
N MET A 380 2.95 -16.54 9.52
CA MET A 380 3.82 -16.68 10.69
C MET A 380 5.07 -15.85 10.52
N TYR A 381 5.60 -15.33 11.63
CA TYR A 381 6.89 -14.66 11.64
C TYR A 381 7.91 -15.43 12.49
N LYS A 382 9.17 -15.37 12.08
CA LYS A 382 10.31 -15.84 12.88
C LYS A 382 11.38 -14.77 12.95
N VAL A 383 12.07 -14.71 14.09
CA VAL A 383 13.24 -13.84 14.30
C VAL A 383 14.45 -14.71 14.62
N ASN A 384 15.53 -14.55 13.87
CA ASN A 384 16.77 -15.32 14.00
C ASN A 384 16.55 -16.85 13.96
N GLY A 385 15.59 -17.29 13.14
CA GLY A 385 15.23 -18.71 12.98
C GLY A 385 14.28 -19.27 14.04
N TRP A 386 13.89 -18.48 15.04
CA TRP A 386 12.94 -18.86 16.07
C TRP A 386 11.56 -18.25 15.82
N PHE A 387 10.49 -19.04 15.97
CA PHE A 387 9.10 -18.58 15.89
C PHE A 387 8.61 -18.10 17.26
N PRO A 388 8.39 -16.80 17.46
CA PRO A 388 7.84 -16.31 18.72
C PRO A 388 6.39 -16.77 18.90
N ASN A 389 6.02 -17.04 20.16
CA ASN A 389 4.67 -17.43 20.56
C ASN A 389 3.86 -16.24 21.08
N TYR A 390 4.12 -15.04 20.57
CA TYR A 390 3.39 -13.82 20.89
C TYR A 390 3.34 -12.93 19.65
N GLY A 391 2.48 -11.91 19.67
CA GLY A 391 2.25 -11.07 18.50
C GLY A 391 3.46 -10.23 18.06
N CYS A 392 3.54 -9.95 16.76
CA CYS A 392 4.65 -9.21 16.14
C CYS A 392 4.83 -7.77 16.64
N SER A 393 3.81 -7.16 17.25
CA SER A 393 3.90 -5.85 17.92
C SER A 393 4.56 -5.91 19.30
N SER A 394 4.74 -7.10 19.87
CA SER A 394 5.37 -7.30 21.19
C SER A 394 6.87 -7.59 21.09
N TYR A 395 7.37 -7.96 19.90
CA TYR A 395 8.80 -8.16 19.68
C TYR A 395 9.48 -6.83 19.36
N ASN A 396 10.29 -6.32 20.30
CA ASN A 396 11.14 -5.16 20.08
C ASN A 396 12.43 -5.58 19.36
N LEU A 397 12.74 -4.92 18.25
CA LEU A 397 13.87 -5.28 17.40
C LEU A 397 15.22 -5.00 18.06
N LYS A 398 16.19 -5.85 17.73
CA LYS A 398 17.61 -5.67 18.05
C LYS A 398 18.42 -5.54 16.77
N ASP A 399 19.52 -4.79 16.87
CA ASP A 399 20.41 -4.59 15.73
C ASP A 399 20.94 -5.94 15.23
N GLY A 400 20.85 -6.14 13.93
CA GLY A 400 21.21 -7.38 13.24
C GLY A 400 20.14 -8.47 13.25
N ASP A 401 18.94 -8.24 13.78
CA ASP A 401 17.88 -9.26 13.77
C ASP A 401 17.49 -9.67 12.34
N SER A 402 17.18 -10.96 12.18
CA SER A 402 16.71 -11.53 10.91
C SER A 402 15.25 -11.96 11.01
N ILE A 403 14.38 -11.20 10.35
CA ILE A 403 12.94 -11.42 10.30
C ILE A 403 12.59 -12.21 9.04
N VAL A 404 11.76 -13.24 9.18
CA VAL A 404 11.13 -13.90 8.04
C VAL A 404 9.64 -14.04 8.31
N TRP A 405 8.83 -13.55 7.38
CA TRP A 405 7.41 -13.87 7.31
C TRP A 405 7.22 -15.03 6.35
N ALA A 406 6.50 -16.05 6.80
CA ALA A 406 6.28 -17.28 6.06
C ALA A 406 4.82 -17.70 6.14
N PHE A 407 4.23 -18.00 5.00
CA PHE A 407 2.90 -18.60 4.93
C PHE A 407 2.97 -20.06 5.38
N THR A 408 2.07 -20.49 6.25
CA THR A 408 1.86 -21.89 6.60
C THR A 408 0.58 -22.40 5.98
N CYS A 409 0.58 -23.63 5.47
CA CYS A 409 -0.61 -24.35 5.04
C CYS A 409 -1.10 -25.33 6.14
N ASN A 410 -0.32 -25.51 7.21
CA ASN A 410 -0.59 -26.47 8.28
C ASN A 410 -0.48 -25.78 9.65
N GLY A 411 -1.59 -25.72 10.36
CA GLY A 411 -1.74 -24.98 11.62
C GLY A 411 -0.54 -25.06 12.55
N LEU A 412 -0.11 -23.88 12.99
CA LEU A 412 1.05 -23.61 13.84
C LEU A 412 2.43 -23.80 13.19
N GLY A 413 2.52 -23.87 11.86
CA GLY A 413 3.81 -23.82 11.16
C GLY A 413 4.59 -25.13 11.21
N ALA A 414 3.91 -26.26 11.38
CA ALA A 414 4.55 -27.57 11.36
C ALA A 414 5.30 -27.82 10.04
N ASP A 415 4.75 -27.33 8.94
CA ASP A 415 5.36 -27.34 7.60
C ASP A 415 6.52 -26.34 7.44
N LEU A 416 6.59 -25.34 8.30
CA LEU A 416 7.68 -24.38 8.40
C LEU A 416 8.79 -24.81 9.37
N GLY A 417 8.64 -25.98 10.00
CA GLY A 417 9.56 -26.48 11.03
C GLY A 417 9.45 -25.74 12.36
N ALA A 418 8.32 -25.07 12.64
CA ALA A 418 8.03 -24.52 13.95
C ALA A 418 7.83 -25.69 14.94
N SER A 419 8.72 -25.82 15.93
CA SER A 419 8.48 -26.72 17.07
C SER A 419 7.45 -26.09 17.98
N MET A 420 6.44 -26.85 18.43
CA MET A 420 5.60 -26.46 19.56
C MET A 420 6.52 -26.25 20.78
N GLY A 421 6.89 -24.99 21.02
CA GLY A 421 7.78 -24.57 22.10
C GLY A 421 7.07 -24.58 23.44
#